data_AF-A0A2T4VKT0-F1
#
_entry.id   AF-A0A2T4VKT0-F1
#
_cell.length_a   1.000
_cell.length_b   1.000
_cell.length_c   1.000
_cell.angle_alpha   90.00
_cell.angle_beta   90.00
_cell.angle_gamma   90.00
#
_symmetry.space_group_name_H-M   'P 1'
#
loop_
_entity.id
_entity.type
_entity.pdbx_description
1 polymer ?
#
loop_
_entity_poly.entity_id
_entity_poly.type
_entity_poly.pdbx_seq_one_letter_code
_entity_poly.pdbx_strand_id
1 'polypeptide(L)'
;MPFGAETWKRRLSRDFTSLREMLFVWAMENVILPTFPHQAKYHHGKGNQTPEAEDLARFFERMGFVRLPYPRHCLLFERDGAAIRLYRPPEAPRFSFQLGMRNPNELKHFQALVEDNTDMVRL
;
A
#
# COMPACT_ATOMS: atom_id res chain seq x y z
N MET A 1 -14.95 12.91 0.67
CA MET A 1 -14.62 14.21 0.05
C MET A 1 -15.01 14.17 -1.42
N PRO A 2 -15.61 15.22 -1.99
CA PRO A 2 -15.96 15.22 -3.41
C PRO A 2 -14.71 15.42 -4.28
N PHE A 3 -14.64 14.68 -5.38
CA PHE A 3 -13.69 14.90 -6.48
C PHE A 3 -14.07 16.21 -7.18
N GLY A 4 -13.60 17.35 -6.69
CA GLY A 4 -13.80 18.65 -7.34
C GLY A 4 -12.96 18.77 -8.61
N ALA A 5 -13.49 19.47 -9.62
CA ALA A 5 -12.92 19.62 -10.97
C ALA A 5 -11.45 20.12 -11.02
N GLU A 6 -10.96 20.68 -9.92
CA GLU A 6 -9.63 21.31 -9.80
C GLU A 6 -8.80 20.73 -8.64
N THR A 7 -9.36 19.83 -7.83
CA THR A 7 -8.66 19.23 -6.67
C THR A 7 -7.44 18.40 -7.10
N TRP A 8 -7.51 17.81 -8.30
CA TRP A 8 -6.41 17.04 -8.86
C TRP A 8 -5.18 17.90 -9.19
N LYS A 9 -5.36 19.17 -9.60
CA LYS A 9 -4.24 20.06 -9.95
C LYS A 9 -3.37 20.43 -8.75
N ARG A 10 -3.96 20.56 -7.55
CA ARG A 10 -3.21 20.80 -6.30
C ARG A 10 -2.53 19.55 -5.75
N ARG A 11 -2.96 18.36 -6.20
CA ARG A 11 -2.41 17.07 -5.79
C ARG A 11 -1.53 16.41 -6.86
N LEU A 12 -1.32 17.07 -8.01
CA LEU A 12 -0.13 16.88 -8.84
C LEU A 12 1.08 17.41 -8.07
N SER A 13 1.40 16.76 -6.96
CA SER A 13 2.59 17.04 -6.17
C SER A 13 3.78 16.31 -6.79
N ARG A 14 4.99 16.67 -6.36
CA ARG A 14 6.21 15.90 -6.64
C ARG A 14 6.18 14.48 -6.06
N ASP A 15 5.11 14.14 -5.34
CA ASP A 15 4.93 12.84 -4.72
C ASP A 15 4.59 11.74 -5.71
N PHE A 16 4.34 12.01 -7.01
CA PHE A 16 4.03 11.00 -8.02
C PHE A 16 4.87 11.19 -9.28
N THR A 17 5.33 10.10 -9.89
CA THR A 17 6.15 10.21 -11.13
C THR A 17 5.32 10.41 -12.40
N SER A 18 4.02 10.13 -12.36
CA SER A 18 3.11 10.30 -13.50
C SER A 18 1.65 10.43 -13.08
N LEU A 19 0.82 11.02 -13.97
CA LEU A 19 -0.64 11.07 -13.80
C LEU A 19 -1.25 9.66 -13.63
N ARG A 20 -0.76 8.69 -14.40
CA ARG A 20 -1.23 7.30 -14.34
C ARG A 20 -1.01 6.70 -12.95
N GLU A 21 0.18 6.89 -12.39
CA GLU A 21 0.51 6.42 -11.05
C GLU A 21 -0.36 7.08 -9.98
N MET A 22 -0.50 8.41 -10.05
CA MET A 22 -1.36 9.17 -9.15
C MET A 22 -2.79 8.63 -9.14
N LEU A 23 -3.37 8.39 -10.32
CA LEU A 23 -4.74 7.86 -10.45
C LEU A 23 -4.89 6.47 -9.82
N PHE A 24 -3.92 5.58 -10.00
CA PHE A 24 -3.97 4.24 -9.39
C PHE A 24 -3.80 4.27 -7.88
N VAL A 25 -2.84 5.04 -7.37
CA VAL A 25 -2.65 5.22 -5.92
C VAL A 25 -3.94 5.77 -5.30
N TRP A 26 -4.54 6.79 -5.92
CA TRP A 26 -5.77 7.38 -5.38
C TRP A 26 -6.97 6.47 -5.47
N ALA A 27 -7.13 5.72 -6.56
CA ALA A 27 -8.20 4.73 -6.66
C ALA A 27 -8.09 3.73 -5.50
N MET A 28 -6.87 3.27 -5.21
CA MET A 28 -6.65 2.37 -4.09
C MET A 28 -6.95 3.02 -2.73
N GLU A 29 -6.43 4.22 -2.48
CA GLU A 29 -6.58 4.95 -1.22
C GLU A 29 -8.00 5.43 -0.93
N ASN A 30 -8.72 5.88 -1.95
CA ASN A 30 -9.97 6.63 -1.78
C ASN A 30 -11.19 5.84 -2.23
N VAL A 31 -11.02 4.77 -3.01
CA VAL A 31 -12.12 3.92 -3.48
C VAL A 31 -12.03 2.55 -2.83
N ILE A 32 -10.95 1.81 -3.04
CA ILE A 32 -10.91 0.40 -2.63
C ILE A 32 -10.62 0.23 -1.13
N LEU A 33 -9.51 0.77 -0.60
CA LEU A 33 -9.15 0.59 0.82
C LEU A 33 -10.27 1.01 1.80
N PRO A 34 -11.00 2.13 1.58
CA PRO A 34 -12.10 2.52 2.45
C PRO A 34 -13.28 1.55 2.50
N THR A 35 -13.40 0.62 1.53
CA THR A 35 -14.45 -0.42 1.56
C THR A 35 -14.17 -1.51 2.59
N PHE A 36 -12.93 -1.59 3.11
CA PHE A 36 -12.57 -2.57 4.12
C PHE A 36 -12.80 -2.01 5.54
N PRO A 37 -13.56 -2.73 6.39
CA PRO A 37 -13.86 -2.30 7.75
C PRO A 37 -12.64 -2.35 8.68
N HIS A 38 -11.61 -3.12 8.33
CA HIS A 38 -10.41 -3.25 9.13
C HIS A 38 -9.18 -2.87 8.31
N GLN A 39 -8.40 -1.92 8.83
CA GLN A 39 -7.25 -1.38 8.12
C GLN A 39 -6.04 -1.27 9.04
N ALA A 40 -4.87 -1.39 8.45
CA ALA A 40 -3.60 -1.15 9.10
C ALA A 40 -2.65 -0.41 8.17
N LYS A 41 -1.83 0.46 8.74
CA LYS A 41 -0.78 1.18 8.02
C LYS A 41 0.56 0.81 8.62
N TYR A 42 1.54 0.67 7.75
CA TYR A 42 2.90 0.27 8.11
C TYR A 42 3.90 1.22 7.46
N HIS A 43 4.93 1.52 8.22
CA HIS A 43 6.11 2.22 7.77
C HIS A 43 7.34 1.38 8.07
N HIS A 44 8.44 1.76 7.47
CA HIS A 44 9.70 1.08 7.70
C HIS A 44 10.27 1.38 9.09
N GLY A 45 10.64 0.36 9.86
CA GLY A 45 11.31 0.52 11.16
C GLY A 45 12.71 1.13 11.06
N LYS A 46 13.31 1.53 12.20
CA LYS A 46 14.67 2.10 12.26
C LYS A 46 15.80 1.07 11.99
N GLY A 47 15.47 -0.17 11.63
CA GLY A 47 16.43 -1.23 11.30
C GLY A 47 17.33 -0.89 10.10
N ASN A 48 18.47 -1.58 10.03
CA ASN A 48 19.50 -1.39 8.99
C ASN A 48 19.18 -2.08 7.67
N GLN A 49 18.27 -3.06 7.65
CA GLN A 49 17.85 -3.73 6.42
C GLN A 49 16.56 -3.09 5.94
N THR A 50 16.57 -2.62 4.69
CA THR A 50 15.36 -2.13 4.04
C THR A 50 14.87 -3.23 3.11
N PRO A 51 13.73 -3.91 3.39
CA PRO A 51 13.15 -4.82 2.41
C PRO A 51 12.95 -4.03 1.12
N GLU A 52 13.49 -4.55 0.02
CA GLU A 52 13.20 -3.97 -1.27
C GLU A 52 11.69 -4.12 -1.53
N ALA A 53 11.10 -3.18 -2.27
CA ALA A 53 9.66 -3.25 -2.60
C ALA A 53 9.27 -4.60 -3.21
N GLU A 54 10.19 -5.21 -3.94
CA GLU A 54 10.02 -6.49 -4.60
C GLU A 54 10.04 -7.67 -3.61
N ASP A 55 10.79 -7.58 -2.51
CA ASP A 55 10.75 -8.60 -1.45
C ASP A 55 9.42 -8.60 -0.72
N LEU A 56 8.90 -7.40 -0.41
CA LEU A 56 7.54 -7.24 0.13
C LEU A 56 6.48 -7.70 -0.86
N ALA A 57 6.65 -7.42 -2.16
CA ALA A 57 5.75 -7.88 -3.20
C ALA A 57 5.69 -9.41 -3.26
N ARG A 58 6.84 -10.08 -3.28
CA ARG A 58 6.94 -11.55 -3.25
C ARG A 58 6.34 -12.14 -1.99
N PHE A 59 6.50 -11.48 -0.84
CA PHE A 59 5.85 -11.88 0.40
C PHE A 59 4.32 -11.82 0.27
N PHE A 60 3.76 -10.74 -0.26
CA PHE A 60 2.31 -10.63 -0.48
C PHE A 60 1.78 -11.66 -1.49
N GLU A 61 2.51 -11.91 -2.57
CA GLU A 61 2.16 -12.94 -3.56
C GLU A 61 2.10 -14.34 -2.92
N ARG A 62 3.05 -14.68 -2.03
CA ARG A 62 3.01 -15.94 -1.25
C ARG A 62 1.79 -16.02 -0.32
N MET A 63 1.27 -14.88 0.12
CA MET A 63 0.05 -14.77 0.95
C MET A 63 -1.25 -14.80 0.12
N GLY A 64 -1.15 -15.08 -1.19
CA GLY A 64 -2.28 -15.23 -2.09
C GLY A 64 -2.81 -13.93 -2.66
N PHE A 65 -2.06 -12.84 -2.54
CA PHE A 65 -2.42 -11.58 -3.20
C PHE A 65 -1.98 -11.57 -4.65
N VAL A 66 -2.81 -10.99 -5.53
CA VAL A 66 -2.50 -10.79 -6.94
C VAL A 66 -1.97 -9.38 -7.13
N ARG A 67 -0.75 -9.25 -7.65
CA ARG A 67 -0.16 -7.97 -8.03
C ARG A 67 -0.85 -7.42 -9.27
N LEU A 68 -1.33 -6.18 -9.17
CA LEU A 68 -1.97 -5.48 -10.27
C LEU A 68 -0.90 -4.81 -11.17
N PRO A 69 -1.14 -4.69 -12.50
CA PRO A 69 -0.13 -4.27 -13.48
C PRO A 69 0.08 -2.73 -13.46
N TYR A 70 0.63 -2.21 -12.37
CA TYR A 70 0.76 -0.78 -12.11
C TYR A 70 2.21 -0.28 -12.11
N PRO A 71 2.43 1.06 -12.11
CA PRO A 71 3.74 1.67 -12.35
C PRO A 71 4.81 1.33 -11.29
N ARG A 72 6.08 1.55 -11.66
CA ARG A 72 7.29 1.11 -10.91
C ARG A 72 7.36 1.55 -9.43
N HIS A 73 6.72 2.64 -9.04
CA HIS A 73 6.80 3.20 -7.68
C HIS A 73 5.59 2.88 -6.80
N CYS A 74 4.60 2.16 -7.36
CA CYS A 74 3.40 1.76 -6.66
C CYS A 74 3.07 0.30 -6.97
N LEU A 75 3.05 -0.55 -5.94
CA LEU A 75 2.64 -1.95 -6.05
C LEU A 75 1.30 -2.10 -5.35
N LEU A 76 0.25 -2.39 -6.11
CA LEU A 76 -1.08 -2.62 -5.57
C LEU A 76 -1.41 -4.10 -5.70
N PHE A 77 -2.12 -4.60 -4.69
CA PHE A 77 -2.48 -5.99 -4.61
C PHE A 77 -3.92 -6.16 -4.16
N GLU A 78 -4.58 -7.17 -4.71
CA GLU A 78 -5.92 -7.58 -4.33
C GLU A 78 -5.99 -9.07 -4.06
N ARG A 79 -6.87 -9.45 -3.13
CA ARG A 79 -7.28 -10.80 -2.81
C ARG A 79 -8.76 -10.74 -2.44
N ASP A 80 -9.48 -11.85 -2.51
CA ASP A 80 -10.87 -11.84 -2.02
C ASP A 80 -10.90 -11.38 -0.55
N GLY A 81 -11.71 -10.35 -0.29
CA GLY A 81 -11.82 -9.71 1.03
C GLY A 81 -10.60 -8.93 1.53
N ALA A 82 -9.56 -8.67 0.73
CA ALA A 82 -8.40 -7.89 1.17
C ALA A 82 -7.70 -7.11 0.04
N ALA A 83 -7.05 -6.00 0.38
CA ALA A 83 -6.21 -5.29 -0.58
C ALA A 83 -5.03 -4.55 0.08
N ILE A 84 -3.92 -4.44 -0.64
CA ILE A 84 -2.69 -3.81 -0.18
C ILE A 84 -2.27 -2.73 -1.16
N ARG A 85 -1.85 -1.59 -0.61
CA ARG A 85 -1.15 -0.53 -1.32
C ARG A 85 0.26 -0.41 -0.76
N LEU A 86 1.27 -0.77 -1.54
CA LEU A 86 2.67 -0.51 -1.23
C LEU A 86 3.15 0.68 -2.07
N TYR A 87 3.61 1.73 -1.40
CA TYR A 87 3.94 3.00 -2.06
C TYR A 87 5.19 3.64 -1.48
N ARG A 88 6.09 4.08 -2.37
CA ARG A 88 7.23 4.95 -2.04
C ARG A 88 7.13 6.23 -2.87
N PRO A 89 6.74 7.35 -2.24
CA PRO A 89 6.84 8.66 -2.89
C PRO A 89 8.26 8.90 -3.44
N PRO A 90 8.44 9.61 -4.57
CA PRO A 90 9.74 9.89 -5.17
C PRO A 90 10.77 10.51 -4.22
N GLU A 91 10.32 11.38 -3.31
CA GLU A 91 11.17 12.07 -2.32
C GLU A 91 11.35 11.26 -1.01
N ALA A 92 10.64 10.14 -0.86
CA ALA A 92 10.72 9.32 0.34
C ALA A 92 11.83 8.26 0.21
N PRO A 93 12.68 8.08 1.24
CA PRO A 93 13.74 7.08 1.19
C PRO A 93 13.23 5.64 1.28
N ARG A 94 11.98 5.43 1.73
CA ARG A 94 11.46 4.12 2.12
C ARG A 94 9.98 3.94 1.72
N PHE A 95 9.59 2.68 1.51
CA PHE A 95 8.19 2.32 1.25
C PHE A 95 7.34 2.41 2.51
N SER A 96 6.07 2.73 2.30
CA SER A 96 4.98 2.53 3.27
C SER A 96 3.97 1.59 2.66
N PHE A 97 3.25 0.82 3.47
CA PHE A 97 2.09 0.10 2.97
C PHE A 97 0.86 0.28 3.82
N GLN A 98 -0.29 0.23 3.16
CA GLN A 98 -1.60 0.20 3.79
C GLN A 98 -2.32 -1.06 3.35
N LEU A 99 -2.97 -1.71 4.31
CA LEU A 99 -3.74 -2.92 4.13
C LEU A 99 -5.18 -2.66 4.56
N GLY A 100 -6.12 -3.20 3.79
CA GLY A 100 -7.52 -3.33 4.17
C GLY A 100 -7.94 -4.80 4.12
N MET A 101 -8.71 -5.25 5.11
CA MET A 101 -9.30 -6.59 5.16
C MET A 101 -10.75 -6.56 5.67
N ARG A 102 -11.57 -7.49 5.19
CA ARG A 102 -12.95 -7.69 5.66
C ARG A 102 -13.02 -8.37 7.01
N ASN A 103 -12.11 -9.30 7.29
CA ASN A 103 -12.11 -10.12 8.50
C ASN A 103 -11.04 -9.60 9.50
N PRO A 104 -11.43 -9.24 10.74
CA PRO A 104 -10.48 -8.70 11.72
C PRO A 104 -9.48 -9.74 12.23
N ASN A 105 -9.82 -11.03 12.20
CA ASN A 105 -8.90 -12.09 12.61
C ASN A 105 -7.84 -12.35 11.55
N GLU A 106 -8.21 -12.30 10.27
CA GLU A 106 -7.26 -12.33 9.16
C GLU A 106 -6.32 -11.12 9.21
N LEU A 107 -6.86 -9.94 9.55
CA LEU A 107 -6.02 -8.77 9.75
C LEU A 107 -4.98 -9.08 10.83
N LYS A 108 -5.38 -9.43 12.05
CA LYS A 108 -4.44 -9.74 13.15
C LYS A 108 -3.40 -10.79 12.77
N HIS A 109 -3.81 -11.86 12.09
CA HIS A 109 -2.88 -12.89 11.63
C HIS A 109 -1.86 -12.34 10.62
N PHE A 110 -2.32 -11.55 9.66
CA PHE A 110 -1.45 -10.91 8.69
C PHE A 110 -0.49 -9.90 9.35
N GLN A 111 -0.97 -9.16 10.35
CA GLN A 111 -0.14 -8.22 11.12
C GLN A 111 1.03 -8.95 11.80
N ALA A 112 0.75 -10.07 12.47
CA ALA A 112 1.78 -10.91 13.08
C ALA A 112 2.78 -11.42 12.03
N LEU A 113 2.29 -11.94 10.89
CA LEU A 113 3.18 -12.41 9.82
C LEU A 113 4.09 -11.31 9.25
N VAL A 114 3.57 -10.09 9.08
CA VAL A 114 4.38 -8.96 8.63
C VAL A 114 5.46 -8.62 9.65
N GLU A 115 5.09 -8.52 10.93
CA GLU A 115 6.01 -8.16 12.01
C GLU A 115 7.08 -9.24 12.24
N ASP A 116 6.74 -10.52 12.03
CA ASP A 116 7.67 -11.64 12.19
C ASP A 116 8.61 -11.85 10.98
N ASN A 117 8.20 -11.43 9.78
CA ASN A 117 8.94 -11.71 8.53
C ASN A 117 9.54 -10.46 7.87
N THR A 118 9.25 -9.27 8.38
CA THR A 118 9.69 -7.99 7.79
C THR A 118 10.04 -6.97 8.87
N ASP A 119 10.92 -6.02 8.56
CA ASP A 119 11.25 -4.90 9.46
C ASP A 119 10.19 -3.76 9.45
N MET A 120 8.96 -4.08 9.07
CA MET A 120 7.86 -3.11 8.98
C MET A 120 7.21 -2.89 10.36
N VAL A 121 6.98 -1.63 10.69
CA VAL A 121 6.38 -1.21 11.96
C VAL A 121 5.03 -0.56 11.69
N ARG A 122 4.04 -0.93 12.49
CA ARG A 122 2.70 -0.36 12.41
C ARG A 122 2.73 1.15 12.75
N LEU A 123 2.00 1.94 11.97
CA LEU A 123 1.71 3.36 12.23
C LEU A 123 0.51 3.53 13.15
#